data_AF-A0A2M7NXE3-F1
#
_entry.id   AF-A0A2M7NXE3-F1
#
_cell.length_a   1.000
_cell.length_b   1.000
_cell.length_c   1.000
_cell.angle_alpha   90.00
_cell.angle_beta   90.00
_cell.angle_gamma   90.00
#
_symmetry.space_group_name_H-M   'P 1'
#
loop_
_entity.id
_entity.type
_entity.pdbx_description
1 polymer ?
#
loop_
_entity_poly.entity_id
_entity_poly.type
_entity_poly.pdbx_seq_one_letter_code
_entity_poly.pdbx_strand_id
1 'polypeptide(L)'
;MDNRTLLKKCIDEFSKENLVNVFRRICPKYSYQEENYSHYLDKYAEKIKSLQKLGSAEDDEASRLLFFMGEIKGLYSSQTGKKMQYELAKEILKAENYDAGLFAFYDSAGNFRFSLVHALYSGKKRSFNNFRRYTYLVLKNTPNKTFLNQIGKSELSSMDKILEAFSIEAVSKDFYAGFQPKFEKIASVIRGDTALTEDARRNFALLFVIRIVFLGFIQKKGWMGGSKGFIQDLWKEYKESKDSGDSFYKEWLEPVFFTILNSPPGKKCLSDDTPFSEATKKILDSAPYLNGGIFTRNEDMDTKGRYIPDKEIEDFFEFLFQYNFTIEENSLYDEELELNPEFLGIIFEQLVNKENGAVYTPRTEVDLMCRLALAKWLEKNS
;
A
#
# COMPACT_ATOMS: atom_id res chain seq x y z
N MET A 1 -22.28 -5.71 -6.26
CA MET A 1 -22.41 -4.73 -7.35
C MET A 1 -21.00 -4.27 -7.71
N ASP A 2 -20.61 -4.18 -8.99
CA ASP A 2 -19.26 -3.75 -9.37
C ASP A 2 -19.27 -2.34 -9.95
N ASN A 3 -18.74 -1.39 -9.18
CA ASN A 3 -18.72 0.04 -9.49
C ASN A 3 -17.32 0.53 -9.90
N ARG A 4 -16.38 -0.37 -10.19
CA ARG A 4 -14.99 -0.02 -10.54
C ARG A 4 -14.88 0.86 -11.78
N THR A 5 -15.73 0.66 -12.78
CA THR A 5 -15.77 1.50 -13.99
C THR A 5 -16.16 2.94 -13.66
N LEU A 6 -17.13 3.12 -12.75
CA LEU A 6 -17.56 4.43 -12.30
C LEU A 6 -16.49 5.14 -11.48
N LEU A 7 -15.82 4.42 -10.58
CA LEU A 7 -14.68 4.93 -9.83
C LEU A 7 -13.52 5.29 -10.75
N LYS A 8 -13.20 4.46 -11.74
CA LYS A 8 -12.13 4.76 -12.70
C LYS A 8 -12.41 6.05 -13.47
N LYS A 9 -13.65 6.26 -13.92
CA LYS A 9 -14.06 7.54 -14.51
C LYS A 9 -13.87 8.71 -13.52
N CYS A 10 -14.23 8.53 -12.25
CA CYS A 10 -14.00 9.54 -11.22
C CYS A 10 -12.51 9.83 -10.96
N ILE A 11 -11.61 8.86 -11.15
CA ILE A 11 -10.16 9.05 -11.02
C ILE A 11 -9.61 9.80 -12.24
N ASP A 12 -10.01 9.38 -13.43
CA ASP A 12 -9.51 9.96 -14.69
C ASP A 12 -10.01 11.41 -14.88
N GLU A 13 -11.24 11.68 -14.46
CA GLU A 13 -11.96 12.95 -14.62
C GLU A 13 -12.55 13.42 -13.28
N PHE A 14 -11.70 13.65 -12.28
CA PHE A 14 -12.20 14.05 -10.96
C PHE A 14 -13.06 15.32 -11.03
N SER A 15 -14.32 15.20 -10.62
CA SER A 15 -15.30 16.28 -10.62
C SER A 15 -16.37 16.01 -9.57
N LYS A 16 -17.07 17.08 -9.14
CA LYS A 16 -18.24 16.97 -8.26
C LYS A 16 -19.26 15.98 -8.78
N GLU A 17 -19.58 16.06 -10.07
CA GLU A 17 -20.59 15.22 -10.72
C GLU A 17 -20.18 13.74 -10.67
N ASN A 18 -18.95 13.42 -11.05
CA ASN A 18 -18.46 12.05 -11.02
C ASN A 18 -18.41 11.49 -9.58
N LEU A 19 -18.00 12.30 -8.60
CA LEU A 19 -17.97 11.88 -7.19
C LEU A 19 -19.38 11.66 -6.62
N VAL A 20 -20.34 12.54 -6.92
CA VAL A 20 -21.75 12.37 -6.53
C VAL A 20 -22.35 11.11 -7.16
N ASN A 21 -22.04 10.83 -8.43
CA ASN A 21 -22.47 9.61 -9.09
C ASN A 21 -21.91 8.35 -8.40
N VAL A 22 -20.65 8.39 -7.96
CA VAL A 22 -20.06 7.34 -7.12
C VAL A 22 -20.87 7.17 -5.85
N PHE A 23 -21.11 8.24 -5.07
CA PHE A 23 -21.85 8.17 -3.81
C PHE A 23 -23.26 7.61 -3.96
N ARG A 24 -24.01 8.06 -4.97
CA ARG A 24 -25.35 7.53 -5.30
C ARG A 24 -25.34 6.02 -5.55
N ARG A 25 -24.24 5.50 -6.08
CA ARG A 25 -24.15 4.09 -6.48
C ARG A 25 -23.65 3.18 -5.36
N ILE A 26 -22.69 3.66 -4.58
CA ILE A 26 -22.08 2.86 -3.51
C ILE A 26 -22.85 2.95 -2.20
N CYS A 27 -23.62 4.01 -1.96
CA CYS A 27 -24.39 4.19 -0.72
C CYS A 27 -25.89 4.25 -1.04
N PRO A 28 -26.66 3.18 -0.79
CA PRO A 28 -28.08 3.10 -1.14
C PRO A 28 -28.96 4.19 -0.52
N LYS A 29 -28.59 4.68 0.68
CA LYS A 29 -29.34 5.69 1.44
C LYS A 29 -28.82 7.12 1.24
N TYR A 30 -27.96 7.31 0.23
CA TYR A 30 -27.41 8.61 -0.06
C TYR A 30 -28.47 9.59 -0.55
N SER A 31 -28.55 10.75 0.11
CA SER A 31 -29.38 11.88 -0.25
C SER A 31 -28.50 13.05 -0.67
N TYR A 32 -28.68 13.53 -1.90
CA TYR A 32 -27.93 14.66 -2.43
C TYR A 32 -28.38 15.97 -1.77
N GLN A 33 -27.43 16.67 -1.15
CA GLN A 33 -27.65 17.97 -0.50
C GLN A 33 -26.38 18.79 -0.67
N GLU A 34 -26.39 19.71 -1.64
CA GLU A 34 -25.25 20.59 -1.87
C GLU A 34 -25.34 21.84 -1.01
N GLU A 35 -24.28 22.11 -0.27
CA GLU A 35 -24.18 23.29 0.57
C GLU A 35 -22.72 23.73 0.71
N ASN A 36 -22.49 25.05 0.77
CA ASN A 36 -21.15 25.61 0.88
C ASN A 36 -20.69 25.66 2.35
N TYR A 37 -19.62 24.95 2.66
CA TYR A 37 -19.06 24.86 4.02
C TYR A 37 -17.78 25.69 4.18
N SER A 38 -17.53 26.64 3.28
CA SER A 38 -16.29 27.44 3.30
C SER A 38 -16.15 28.30 4.57
N HIS A 39 -17.22 28.49 5.35
CA HIS A 39 -17.16 29.13 6.67
C HIS A 39 -16.33 28.34 7.70
N TYR A 40 -16.10 27.04 7.49
CA TYR A 40 -15.16 26.26 8.31
C TYR A 40 -13.69 26.50 7.93
N LEU A 41 -13.40 27.25 6.86
CA LEU A 41 -12.05 27.37 6.31
C LEU A 41 -11.22 28.50 6.91
N ASP A 42 -11.72 29.30 7.85
CA ASP A 42 -10.97 30.45 8.39
C ASP A 42 -9.55 30.07 8.86
N LYS A 43 -9.42 28.94 9.57
CA LYS A 43 -8.13 28.41 10.05
C LYS A 43 -7.34 27.65 8.98
N TYR A 44 -7.97 27.30 7.87
CA TYR A 44 -7.43 26.41 6.83
C TYR A 44 -7.27 27.10 5.47
N ALA A 45 -7.60 28.38 5.36
CA ALA A 45 -7.69 29.13 4.10
C ALA A 45 -6.35 29.15 3.35
N GLU A 46 -5.21 29.03 4.04
CA GLU A 46 -3.89 28.90 3.40
C GLU A 46 -3.68 27.58 2.66
N LYS A 47 -4.42 26.53 3.00
CA LYS A 47 -4.24 25.16 2.50
C LYS A 47 -5.45 24.57 1.80
N ILE A 48 -6.65 25.10 2.05
CA ILE A 48 -7.90 24.65 1.43
C ILE A 48 -8.55 25.85 0.74
N LYS A 49 -8.91 25.66 -0.52
CA LYS A 49 -9.50 26.69 -1.38
C LYS A 49 -11.02 26.67 -1.33
N SER A 50 -11.64 25.50 -1.24
CA SER A 50 -13.10 25.36 -1.18
C SER A 50 -13.51 24.12 -0.40
N LEU A 51 -14.71 24.16 0.18
CA LEU A 51 -15.30 23.03 0.89
C LEU A 51 -16.81 22.99 0.66
N GLN A 52 -17.32 21.83 0.26
CA GLN A 52 -18.71 21.61 -0.10
C GLN A 52 -19.22 20.31 0.52
N LYS A 53 -20.38 20.39 1.19
CA LYS A 53 -21.19 19.22 1.49
C LYS A 53 -21.85 18.79 0.19
N LEU A 54 -21.81 17.49 -0.08
CA LEU A 54 -22.42 16.87 -1.26
C LEU A 54 -23.67 16.07 -0.91
N GLY A 55 -23.86 15.69 0.35
CA GLY A 55 -25.01 14.94 0.77
C GLY A 55 -24.91 14.40 2.18
N SER A 56 -25.93 13.65 2.55
CA SER A 56 -26.01 12.92 3.81
C SER A 56 -26.63 11.55 3.58
N ALA A 57 -26.41 10.64 4.50
CA ALA A 57 -27.14 9.39 4.62
C ALA A 57 -27.41 9.11 6.10
N GLU A 58 -28.43 8.31 6.37
CA GLU A 58 -28.74 7.79 7.69
C GLU A 58 -28.92 6.29 7.54
N ASP A 59 -28.18 5.49 8.32
CA ASP A 59 -28.30 4.03 8.26
C ASP A 59 -29.48 3.51 9.11
N ASP A 60 -29.68 2.19 9.14
CA ASP A 60 -30.81 1.59 9.89
C ASP A 60 -30.64 1.72 11.41
N GLU A 61 -29.44 2.04 11.88
CA GLU A 61 -29.11 2.23 13.30
C GLU A 61 -29.12 3.72 13.69
N ALA A 62 -29.68 4.58 12.83
CA ALA A 62 -29.69 6.04 12.97
C ALA A 62 -28.29 6.68 13.01
N SER A 63 -27.25 5.99 12.54
CA SER A 63 -25.93 6.58 12.36
C SER A 63 -25.97 7.53 11.17
N ARG A 64 -25.60 8.78 11.42
CA ARG A 64 -25.63 9.83 10.40
C ARG A 64 -24.27 9.98 9.73
N LEU A 65 -24.28 9.94 8.39
CA LEU A 65 -23.11 10.02 7.54
C LEU A 65 -23.14 11.28 6.66
N LEU A 66 -22.03 12.01 6.59
CA LEU A 66 -21.82 13.13 5.67
C LEU A 66 -20.95 12.75 4.47
N PHE A 67 -21.16 13.46 3.36
CA PHE A 67 -20.33 13.33 2.16
C PHE A 67 -19.79 14.70 1.77
N PHE A 68 -18.47 14.81 1.63
CA PHE A 68 -17.80 16.08 1.40
C PHE A 68 -16.82 16.05 0.24
N MET A 69 -16.67 17.20 -0.39
CA MET A 69 -15.61 17.50 -1.35
C MET A 69 -14.91 18.80 -0.96
N GLY A 70 -13.58 18.82 -1.03
CA GLY A 70 -12.80 20.04 -0.78
C GLY A 70 -11.61 20.17 -1.71
N GLU A 71 -11.36 21.37 -2.21
CA GLU A 71 -10.19 21.66 -3.07
C GLU A 71 -9.02 22.11 -2.19
N ILE A 72 -7.87 21.45 -2.29
CA ILE A 72 -6.65 21.86 -1.59
C ILE A 72 -5.79 22.82 -2.42
N LYS A 73 -4.99 23.63 -1.75
CA LYS A 73 -3.95 24.45 -2.35
C LYS A 73 -2.65 23.64 -2.44
N GLY A 74 -2.11 23.53 -3.65
CA GLY A 74 -0.91 22.75 -3.95
C GLY A 74 -1.23 21.31 -4.40
N LEU A 75 -0.19 20.57 -4.77
CA LEU A 75 -0.29 19.19 -5.24
C LEU A 75 -0.12 18.19 -4.11
N TYR A 76 -0.73 17.01 -4.25
CA TYR A 76 -0.52 15.92 -3.30
C TYR A 76 0.94 15.47 -3.24
N SER A 77 1.43 15.30 -2.01
CA SER A 77 2.57 14.45 -1.67
C SER A 77 2.10 13.42 -0.64
N SER A 78 2.81 12.30 -0.51
CA SER A 78 2.42 11.20 0.39
C SER A 78 2.18 11.64 1.84
N GLN A 79 2.84 12.71 2.31
CA GLN A 79 2.76 13.16 3.71
C GLN A 79 2.04 14.51 3.93
N THR A 80 1.64 15.25 2.89
CA THR A 80 1.05 16.58 3.10
C THR A 80 -0.46 16.52 3.36
N GLY A 81 -0.90 17.31 4.35
CA GLY A 81 -2.30 17.67 4.56
C GLY A 81 -3.18 16.65 5.31
N LYS A 82 -2.74 15.41 5.56
CA LYS A 82 -3.60 14.34 6.13
C LYS A 82 -4.17 14.70 7.50
N LYS A 83 -3.29 15.10 8.43
CA LYS A 83 -3.70 15.57 9.77
C LYS A 83 -4.63 16.79 9.71
N MET A 84 -4.32 17.74 8.83
CA MET A 84 -5.09 18.97 8.69
C MET A 84 -6.50 18.71 8.15
N GLN A 85 -6.62 17.92 7.08
CA GLN A 85 -7.90 17.51 6.50
C GLN A 85 -8.77 16.76 7.51
N TYR A 86 -8.15 15.89 8.32
CA TYR A 86 -8.82 15.17 9.37
C TYR A 86 -9.30 16.07 10.53
N GLU A 87 -8.51 17.04 10.97
CA GLU A 87 -8.96 17.98 12.02
C GLU A 87 -10.15 18.82 11.53
N LEU A 88 -10.12 19.29 10.28
CA LEU A 88 -11.27 19.96 9.66
C LEU A 88 -12.51 19.04 9.62
N ALA A 89 -12.34 17.79 9.17
CA ALA A 89 -13.43 16.82 9.14
C ALA A 89 -14.05 16.60 10.54
N LYS A 90 -13.22 16.53 11.59
CA LYS A 90 -13.70 16.42 12.98
C LYS A 90 -14.45 17.65 13.47
N GLU A 91 -13.95 18.84 13.15
CA GLU A 91 -14.61 20.10 13.52
C GLU A 91 -16.03 20.12 12.93
N ILE A 92 -16.18 19.73 11.66
CA ILE A 92 -17.48 19.62 10.99
C ILE A 92 -18.37 18.56 11.65
N LEU A 93 -17.89 17.32 11.82
CA LEU A 93 -18.70 16.23 12.39
C LEU A 93 -19.15 16.50 13.84
N LYS A 94 -18.36 17.26 14.60
CA LYS A 94 -18.74 17.71 15.95
C LYS A 94 -19.82 18.79 15.89
N ALA A 95 -19.62 19.82 15.08
CA ALA A 95 -20.54 20.95 14.99
C ALA A 95 -21.90 20.56 14.39
N GLU A 96 -21.89 19.77 13.32
CA GLU A 96 -23.10 19.26 12.66
C GLU A 96 -23.71 18.05 13.39
N ASN A 97 -23.03 17.55 14.41
CA ASN A 97 -23.42 16.37 15.19
C ASN A 97 -23.61 15.09 14.35
N TYR A 98 -22.68 14.75 13.46
CA TYR A 98 -22.74 13.53 12.61
C TYR A 98 -21.77 12.44 13.05
N ASP A 99 -22.20 11.19 13.04
CA ASP A 99 -21.42 10.04 13.50
C ASP A 99 -20.21 9.76 12.62
N ALA A 100 -20.34 9.95 11.30
CA ALA A 100 -19.26 9.72 10.36
C ALA A 100 -19.32 10.65 9.15
N GLY A 101 -18.24 10.68 8.38
CA GLY A 101 -18.21 11.33 7.08
C GLY A 101 -17.17 10.74 6.13
N LEU A 102 -17.52 10.72 4.85
CA LEU A 102 -16.64 10.42 3.73
C LEU A 102 -16.19 11.73 3.08
N PHE A 103 -14.88 11.97 3.12
CA PHE A 103 -14.26 13.22 2.67
C PHE A 103 -13.36 12.96 1.47
N ALA A 104 -13.61 13.66 0.37
CA ALA A 104 -12.75 13.67 -0.80
C ALA A 104 -12.07 15.05 -0.94
N PHE A 105 -10.80 15.13 -0.56
CA PHE A 105 -10.01 16.34 -0.79
C PHE A 105 -9.20 16.19 -2.06
N TYR A 106 -9.28 17.12 -3.00
CA TYR A 106 -8.62 17.00 -4.31
C TYR A 106 -7.68 18.17 -4.61
N ASP A 107 -6.63 17.91 -5.38
CA ASP A 107 -5.70 18.92 -5.87
C ASP A 107 -6.05 19.39 -7.30
N SER A 108 -5.32 20.40 -7.79
CA SER A 108 -5.52 20.93 -9.14
C SER A 108 -5.20 19.94 -10.28
N ALA A 109 -4.50 18.84 -9.99
CA ALA A 109 -4.22 17.77 -10.96
C ALA A 109 -5.29 16.67 -10.96
N GLY A 110 -6.32 16.78 -10.10
CA GLY A 110 -7.39 15.80 -9.96
C GLY A 110 -7.00 14.59 -9.11
N ASN A 111 -5.84 14.62 -8.44
CA ASN A 111 -5.52 13.61 -7.43
C ASN A 111 -6.34 13.92 -6.18
N PHE A 112 -6.76 12.90 -5.45
CA PHE A 112 -7.55 13.10 -4.25
C PHE A 112 -7.24 12.12 -3.13
N ARG A 113 -7.47 12.57 -1.90
CA ARG A 113 -7.48 11.73 -0.71
C ARG A 113 -8.93 11.45 -0.35
N PHE A 114 -9.29 10.18 -0.28
CA PHE A 114 -10.60 9.70 0.14
C PHE A 114 -10.49 9.15 1.56
N SER A 115 -11.14 9.80 2.53
CA SER A 115 -11.00 9.48 3.96
C SER A 115 -12.34 9.22 4.62
N LEU A 116 -12.39 8.24 5.50
CA LEU A 116 -13.46 8.05 6.47
C LEU A 116 -13.04 8.65 7.81
N VAL A 117 -13.88 9.53 8.35
CA VAL A 117 -13.75 10.03 9.72
C VAL A 117 -15.02 9.65 10.46
N HIS A 118 -14.89 8.98 11.60
CA HIS A 118 -16.04 8.51 12.38
C HIS A 118 -15.82 8.65 13.89
N ALA A 119 -16.93 8.77 14.59
CA ALA A 119 -16.98 8.87 16.04
C ALA A 119 -16.70 7.51 16.69
N LEU A 120 -16.02 7.55 17.83
CA LEU A 120 -15.79 6.44 18.74
C LEU A 120 -16.43 6.79 20.08
N TYR A 121 -17.33 5.93 20.53
CA TYR A 121 -18.09 6.10 21.76
C TYR A 121 -17.49 5.26 22.88
N SER A 122 -16.98 5.93 23.91
CA SER A 122 -16.50 5.29 25.15
C SER A 122 -17.31 5.83 26.33
N GLY A 123 -18.42 5.16 26.65
CA GLY A 123 -19.41 5.68 27.59
C GLY A 123 -20.01 7.00 27.07
N LYS A 124 -19.96 8.07 27.88
CA LYS A 124 -20.43 9.41 27.49
C LYS A 124 -19.41 10.21 26.66
N LYS A 125 -18.17 9.71 26.51
CA LYS A 125 -17.11 10.43 25.81
C LYS A 125 -17.15 10.09 24.32
N ARG A 126 -17.40 11.11 23.50
CA ARG A 126 -17.26 11.04 22.05
C ARG A 126 -15.85 11.44 21.64
N SER A 127 -15.17 10.51 21.00
CA SER A 127 -13.87 10.72 20.37
C SER A 127 -13.96 10.36 18.88
N PHE A 128 -12.86 10.42 18.14
CA PHE A 128 -12.83 10.10 16.71
C PHE A 128 -11.68 9.14 16.40
N ASN A 129 -11.82 8.34 15.34
CA ASN A 129 -10.75 7.47 14.82
C ASN A 129 -9.46 8.25 14.57
N ASN A 130 -8.28 7.63 14.60
CA ASN A 130 -7.05 8.36 14.31
C ASN A 130 -6.98 8.83 12.84
N PHE A 131 -6.42 10.02 12.60
CA PHE A 131 -6.22 10.62 11.28
C PHE A 131 -5.47 9.75 10.28
N ARG A 132 -4.68 8.80 10.79
CA ARG A 132 -3.91 7.91 9.95
C ARG A 132 -4.70 6.71 9.42
N ARG A 133 -5.82 6.37 10.05
CA ARG A 133 -6.70 5.27 9.64
C ARG A 133 -7.63 5.66 8.49
N TYR A 134 -8.09 4.65 7.76
CA TYR A 134 -9.23 4.73 6.84
C TYR A 134 -9.08 5.81 5.74
N THR A 135 -7.92 5.84 5.09
CA THR A 135 -7.69 6.73 3.95
C THR A 135 -7.16 5.97 2.74
N TYR A 136 -7.59 6.43 1.56
CA TYR A 136 -6.97 6.12 0.28
C TYR A 136 -6.36 7.38 -0.32
N LEU A 137 -5.09 7.32 -0.70
CA LEU A 137 -4.50 8.32 -1.60
C LEU A 137 -4.66 7.83 -3.04
N VAL A 138 -5.39 8.59 -3.84
CA VAL A 138 -5.76 8.23 -5.20
C VAL A 138 -5.08 9.20 -6.17
N LEU A 139 -4.18 8.66 -7.00
CA LEU A 139 -3.39 9.44 -7.94
C LEU A 139 -3.79 9.07 -9.37
N LYS A 140 -4.05 10.06 -10.22
CA LYS A 140 -4.60 9.84 -11.57
C LYS A 140 -3.77 8.87 -12.43
N ASN A 141 -2.44 8.94 -12.31
CA ASN A 141 -1.51 8.16 -13.12
C ASN A 141 -1.00 6.89 -12.41
N THR A 142 -1.73 6.38 -11.42
CA THR A 142 -1.40 5.12 -10.74
C THR A 142 -2.54 4.11 -10.84
N PRO A 143 -2.29 2.81 -10.61
CA PRO A 143 -3.32 1.79 -10.78
C PRO A 143 -4.49 1.88 -9.78
N ASN A 144 -4.26 2.43 -8.58
CA ASN A 144 -5.27 2.61 -7.52
C ASN A 144 -6.09 1.34 -7.19
N LYS A 145 -5.47 0.15 -7.32
CA LYS A 145 -6.16 -1.15 -7.23
C LYS A 145 -6.90 -1.34 -5.92
N THR A 146 -6.28 -0.98 -4.79
CA THR A 146 -6.89 -1.12 -3.47
C THR A 146 -8.17 -0.29 -3.36
N PHE A 147 -8.12 1.00 -3.73
CA PHE A 147 -9.29 1.88 -3.70
C PHE A 147 -10.41 1.37 -4.64
N LEU A 148 -10.05 0.98 -5.87
CA LEU A 148 -10.99 0.44 -6.83
C LEU A 148 -11.67 -0.84 -6.33
N ASN A 149 -10.90 -1.77 -5.75
CA ASN A 149 -11.46 -3.03 -5.26
C ASN A 149 -12.30 -2.82 -4.00
N GLN A 150 -11.79 -2.10 -3.00
CA GLN A 150 -12.44 -1.96 -1.71
C GLN A 150 -13.68 -1.06 -1.79
N ILE A 151 -13.63 0.07 -2.48
CA ILE A 151 -14.81 0.94 -2.63
C ILE A 151 -15.71 0.47 -3.77
N GLY A 152 -15.14 -0.03 -4.87
CA GLY A 152 -15.91 -0.37 -6.07
C GLY A 152 -16.72 -1.65 -5.95
N LYS A 153 -16.28 -2.62 -5.14
CA LYS A 153 -17.03 -3.87 -4.91
C LYS A 153 -17.96 -3.80 -3.70
N SER A 154 -17.81 -2.77 -2.86
CA SER A 154 -18.57 -2.63 -1.62
C SER A 154 -19.87 -1.86 -1.81
N GLU A 155 -20.83 -2.18 -0.95
CA GLU A 155 -22.06 -1.42 -0.78
C GLU A 155 -22.05 -0.83 0.62
N LEU A 156 -21.94 0.49 0.71
CA LEU A 156 -21.83 1.27 1.95
C LEU A 156 -23.22 1.47 2.57
N SER A 157 -23.88 0.38 2.96
CA SER A 157 -25.26 0.38 3.47
C SER A 157 -25.37 0.54 4.99
N SER A 158 -24.29 0.29 5.74
CA SER A 158 -24.21 0.40 7.20
C SER A 158 -22.80 0.81 7.63
N MET A 159 -22.65 1.28 8.87
CA MET A 159 -21.34 1.60 9.44
C MET A 159 -20.35 0.44 9.39
N ASP A 160 -20.79 -0.79 9.66
CA ASP A 160 -19.93 -1.98 9.58
C ASP A 160 -19.35 -2.22 8.17
N LYS A 161 -20.19 -2.15 7.13
CA LYS A 161 -19.73 -2.29 5.75
C LYS A 161 -18.82 -1.15 5.32
N ILE A 162 -19.07 0.06 5.84
CA ILE A 162 -18.19 1.21 5.63
C ILE A 162 -16.83 0.97 6.27
N LEU A 163 -16.78 0.51 7.53
CA LEU A 163 -15.53 0.20 8.22
C LEU A 163 -14.77 -0.94 7.52
N GLU A 164 -15.47 -2.00 7.11
CA GLU A 164 -14.89 -3.12 6.36
C GLU A 164 -14.23 -2.66 5.06
N ALA A 165 -14.90 -1.77 4.31
CA ALA A 165 -14.38 -1.21 3.06
C ALA A 165 -13.15 -0.32 3.23
N PHE A 166 -12.76 0.01 4.46
CA PHE A 166 -11.52 0.71 4.77
C PHE A 166 -10.62 -0.11 5.72
N SER A 167 -10.89 -1.40 5.92
CA SER A 167 -10.13 -2.24 6.85
C SER A 167 -8.86 -2.81 6.22
N ILE A 168 -7.82 -2.96 7.04
CA ILE A 168 -6.56 -3.62 6.63
C ILE A 168 -6.82 -5.09 6.30
N GLU A 169 -7.69 -5.74 7.05
CA GLU A 169 -8.02 -7.16 6.91
C GLU A 169 -8.62 -7.43 5.52
N ALA A 170 -9.53 -6.57 5.05
CA ALA A 170 -10.11 -6.68 3.71
C ALA A 170 -9.07 -6.48 2.61
N VAL A 171 -8.15 -5.52 2.78
CA VAL A 171 -7.03 -5.29 1.86
C VAL A 171 -6.07 -6.48 1.84
N SER A 172 -5.72 -7.02 3.01
CA SER A 172 -4.83 -8.17 3.16
C SER A 172 -5.40 -9.41 2.49
N LYS A 173 -6.71 -9.64 2.67
CA LYS A 173 -7.42 -10.75 2.05
C LYS A 173 -7.48 -10.64 0.52
N ASP A 174 -7.78 -9.45 -0.02
CA ASP A 174 -7.80 -9.20 -1.48
C ASP A 174 -6.38 -9.35 -2.07
N PHE A 175 -5.35 -8.84 -1.39
CA PHE A 175 -3.97 -9.03 -1.81
C PHE A 175 -3.60 -10.52 -1.82
N TYR A 176 -3.82 -11.25 -0.72
CA TYR A 176 -3.45 -12.66 -0.60
C TYR A 176 -4.15 -13.52 -1.65
N ALA A 177 -5.44 -13.27 -1.89
CA ALA A 177 -6.21 -13.99 -2.91
C ALA A 177 -5.63 -13.83 -4.33
N GLY A 178 -5.06 -12.67 -4.65
CA GLY A 178 -4.36 -12.46 -5.92
C GLY A 178 -2.90 -12.93 -5.91
N PHE A 179 -2.24 -12.86 -4.76
CA PHE A 179 -0.83 -13.21 -4.58
C PHE A 179 -0.60 -14.73 -4.60
N GLN A 180 -1.42 -15.50 -3.87
CA GLN A 180 -1.21 -16.94 -3.69
C GLN A 180 -1.13 -17.69 -5.03
N PRO A 181 -2.02 -17.48 -6.02
CA PRO A 181 -1.90 -18.17 -7.31
C PRO A 181 -0.61 -17.83 -8.08
N LYS A 182 -0.12 -16.57 -7.97
CA LYS A 182 1.13 -16.14 -8.60
C LYS A 182 2.33 -16.79 -7.93
N PHE A 183 2.34 -16.84 -6.60
CA PHE A 183 3.37 -17.53 -5.83
C PHE A 183 3.44 -19.02 -6.17
N GLU A 184 2.30 -19.72 -6.15
CA GLU A 184 2.23 -21.16 -6.48
C GLU A 184 2.70 -21.42 -7.92
N LYS A 185 2.37 -20.51 -8.85
CA LYS A 185 2.84 -20.61 -10.23
C LYS A 185 4.36 -20.50 -10.33
N ILE A 186 4.97 -19.48 -9.70
CA ILE A 186 6.43 -19.31 -9.64
C ILE A 186 7.07 -20.56 -9.02
N ALA A 187 6.58 -21.00 -7.86
CA ALA A 187 7.08 -22.20 -7.16
C ALA A 187 7.04 -23.45 -8.06
N SER A 188 5.98 -23.63 -8.84
CA SER A 188 5.85 -24.80 -9.72
C SER A 188 6.86 -24.83 -10.88
N VAL A 189 7.31 -23.68 -11.37
CA VAL A 189 8.13 -23.57 -12.59
C VAL A 189 9.63 -23.39 -12.33
N ILE A 190 10.05 -23.14 -11.08
CA ILE A 190 11.47 -22.98 -10.74
C ILE A 190 12.26 -24.24 -11.12
N ARG A 191 13.39 -24.01 -11.79
CA ARG A 191 14.35 -25.05 -12.18
C ARG A 191 15.71 -24.76 -11.55
N GLY A 192 16.57 -25.76 -11.54
CA GLY A 192 17.97 -25.64 -11.15
C GLY A 192 18.80 -26.69 -11.88
N ASP A 193 20.11 -26.66 -11.65
CA ASP A 193 21.05 -27.58 -12.32
C ASP A 193 20.82 -29.05 -11.91
N THR A 194 20.16 -29.27 -10.77
CA THR A 194 19.77 -30.59 -10.26
C THR A 194 18.26 -30.64 -10.01
N ALA A 195 17.71 -31.85 -9.96
CA ALA A 195 16.30 -32.06 -9.62
C ALA A 195 15.98 -31.44 -8.24
N LEU A 196 14.91 -30.65 -8.18
CA LEU A 196 14.53 -29.89 -6.99
C LEU A 196 13.32 -30.54 -6.31
N THR A 197 13.38 -30.65 -4.98
CA THR A 197 12.19 -30.97 -4.19
C THR A 197 11.16 -29.83 -4.26
N GLU A 198 9.92 -30.10 -3.91
CA GLU A 198 8.88 -29.07 -3.84
C GLU A 198 9.26 -27.98 -2.82
N ASP A 199 9.71 -28.36 -1.63
CA ASP A 199 10.16 -27.43 -0.59
C ASP A 199 11.30 -26.54 -1.07
N ALA A 200 12.28 -27.11 -1.79
CA ALA A 200 13.39 -26.34 -2.35
C ALA A 200 12.94 -25.37 -3.45
N ARG A 201 11.83 -25.63 -4.15
CA ARG A 201 11.24 -24.67 -5.09
C ARG A 201 10.44 -23.59 -4.37
N ARG A 202 9.60 -23.98 -3.40
CA ARG A 202 8.81 -23.04 -2.59
C ARG A 202 9.68 -22.06 -1.81
N ASN A 203 10.74 -22.55 -1.16
CA ASN A 203 11.66 -21.73 -0.39
C ASN A 203 12.41 -20.73 -1.30
N PHE A 204 12.74 -21.12 -2.53
CA PHE A 204 13.39 -20.23 -3.49
C PHE A 204 12.43 -19.16 -4.00
N ALA A 205 11.19 -19.55 -4.34
CA ALA A 205 10.12 -18.62 -4.70
C ALA A 205 9.86 -17.60 -3.58
N LEU A 206 9.87 -18.06 -2.33
CA LEU A 206 9.67 -17.21 -1.16
C LEU A 206 10.80 -16.18 -1.04
N LEU A 207 12.06 -16.59 -1.14
CA LEU A 207 13.20 -15.67 -1.14
C LEU A 207 13.14 -14.65 -2.28
N PHE A 208 12.83 -15.11 -3.49
CA PHE A 208 12.64 -14.24 -4.66
C PHE A 208 11.56 -13.18 -4.40
N VAL A 209 10.37 -13.60 -3.98
CA VAL A 209 9.27 -12.69 -3.68
C VAL A 209 9.66 -11.69 -2.60
N ILE A 210 10.25 -12.15 -1.49
CA ILE A 210 10.69 -11.26 -0.40
C ILE A 210 11.62 -10.18 -0.94
N ARG A 211 12.63 -10.54 -1.75
CA ARG A 211 13.60 -9.61 -2.33
C ARG A 211 12.94 -8.59 -3.27
N ILE A 212 12.03 -9.03 -4.14
CA ILE A 212 11.31 -8.13 -5.07
C ILE A 212 10.43 -7.14 -4.31
N VAL A 213 9.69 -7.61 -3.32
CA VAL A 213 8.84 -6.75 -2.52
C VAL A 213 9.69 -5.73 -1.74
N PHE A 214 10.84 -6.15 -1.20
CA PHE A 214 11.76 -5.27 -0.51
C PHE A 214 12.34 -4.19 -1.45
N LEU A 215 12.70 -4.56 -2.68
CA LEU A 215 13.04 -3.59 -3.72
C LEU A 215 11.89 -2.59 -3.98
N GLY A 216 10.64 -3.04 -3.95
CA GLY A 216 9.45 -2.19 -4.01
C GLY A 216 9.45 -1.06 -2.97
N PHE A 217 9.85 -1.35 -1.73
CA PHE A 217 10.01 -0.32 -0.70
C PHE A 217 11.20 0.60 -0.95
N ILE A 218 12.34 0.06 -1.39
CA ILE A 218 13.55 0.83 -1.68
C ILE A 218 13.29 1.84 -2.81
N GLN A 219 12.65 1.42 -3.91
CA GLN A 219 12.29 2.33 -4.99
C GLN A 219 11.26 3.37 -4.54
N LYS A 220 10.30 3.01 -3.69
CA LYS A 220 9.33 3.98 -3.14
C LYS A 220 10.01 5.10 -2.35
N LYS A 221 11.06 4.76 -1.59
CA LYS A 221 11.94 5.73 -0.89
C LYS A 221 12.76 6.62 -1.84
N GLY A 222 12.85 6.26 -3.12
CA GLY A 222 13.72 6.93 -4.10
C GLY A 222 15.20 6.61 -3.89
N TRP A 223 15.51 5.54 -3.16
CA TRP A 223 16.90 5.15 -2.87
C TRP A 223 17.62 4.52 -4.08
N MET A 224 16.89 4.23 -5.16
CA MET A 224 17.46 3.82 -6.45
C MET A 224 17.57 5.04 -7.37
N GLY A 225 18.51 5.95 -7.10
CA GLY A 225 18.77 7.12 -7.95
C GLY A 225 17.58 8.08 -8.12
N GLY A 226 16.67 8.12 -7.15
CA GLY A 226 15.43 8.90 -7.22
C GLY A 226 14.30 8.26 -8.04
N SER A 227 14.54 7.13 -8.71
CA SER A 227 13.47 6.42 -9.43
C SER A 227 12.51 5.74 -8.46
N LYS A 228 11.22 6.05 -8.62
CA LYS A 228 10.11 5.37 -7.94
C LYS A 228 9.58 4.17 -8.72
N GLY A 229 10.13 3.92 -9.91
CA GLY A 229 9.75 2.87 -10.85
C GLY A 229 10.94 1.97 -11.24
N PHE A 230 11.98 1.89 -10.41
CA PHE A 230 13.25 1.27 -10.81
C PHE A 230 13.10 -0.16 -11.35
N ILE A 231 12.32 -1.03 -10.70
CA ILE A 231 12.13 -2.41 -11.21
C ILE A 231 11.45 -2.40 -12.59
N GLN A 232 10.46 -1.53 -12.79
CA GLN A 232 9.75 -1.40 -14.06
C GLN A 232 10.66 -0.86 -15.16
N ASP A 233 11.50 0.12 -14.82
CA ASP A 233 12.51 0.68 -15.73
C ASP A 233 13.52 -0.40 -16.12
N LEU A 234 13.99 -1.19 -15.14
CA LEU A 234 14.92 -2.30 -15.34
C LEU A 234 14.32 -3.40 -16.24
N TRP A 235 13.06 -3.77 -15.99
CA TRP A 235 12.33 -4.73 -16.83
C TRP A 235 12.17 -4.22 -18.25
N LYS A 236 11.82 -2.95 -18.42
CA LYS A 236 11.66 -2.33 -19.74
C LYS A 236 12.97 -2.34 -20.51
N GLU A 237 14.07 -1.96 -19.88
CA GLU A 237 15.40 -1.95 -20.48
C GLU A 237 15.82 -3.36 -20.94
N TYR A 238 15.55 -4.37 -20.10
CA TYR A 238 15.75 -5.76 -20.46
C TYR A 238 14.97 -6.17 -21.73
N LYS A 239 13.68 -5.85 -21.81
CA LYS A 239 12.86 -6.15 -23.01
C LYS A 239 13.37 -5.43 -24.26
N GLU A 240 13.99 -4.26 -24.11
CA GLU A 240 14.56 -3.48 -25.21
C GLU A 240 15.94 -4.00 -25.65
N SER A 241 16.67 -4.71 -24.78
CA SER A 241 17.99 -5.29 -25.06
C SER A 241 17.99 -6.40 -26.12
N LYS A 242 16.81 -6.82 -26.59
CA LYS A 242 16.57 -7.93 -27.55
C LYS A 242 17.08 -9.30 -27.08
N ASP A 243 17.37 -9.44 -25.79
CA ASP A 243 17.49 -10.76 -25.20
C ASP A 243 16.13 -11.48 -25.28
N SER A 244 16.17 -12.75 -25.65
CA SER A 244 14.99 -13.59 -25.87
C SER A 244 15.02 -14.87 -25.04
N GLY A 245 16.03 -15.04 -24.18
CA GLY A 245 16.05 -16.09 -23.16
C GLY A 245 15.27 -15.68 -21.92
N ASP A 246 14.97 -16.59 -20.97
CA ASP A 246 14.52 -16.16 -19.65
C ASP A 246 15.74 -15.83 -18.74
N SER A 247 16.47 -14.77 -19.08
CA SER A 247 17.73 -14.41 -18.43
C SER A 247 17.56 -13.34 -17.35
N PHE A 248 16.38 -12.71 -17.24
CA PHE A 248 16.19 -11.52 -16.38
C PHE A 248 16.58 -11.78 -14.92
N TYR A 249 16.18 -12.92 -14.36
CA TYR A 249 16.55 -13.23 -12.98
C TYR A 249 18.08 -13.29 -12.80
N LYS A 250 18.78 -14.05 -13.65
CA LYS A 250 20.22 -14.30 -13.50
C LYS A 250 21.07 -13.08 -13.88
N GLU A 251 20.73 -12.39 -14.96
CA GLU A 251 21.59 -11.36 -15.52
C GLU A 251 21.24 -9.95 -15.02
N TRP A 252 20.00 -9.72 -14.59
CA TRP A 252 19.53 -8.39 -14.17
C TRP A 252 19.24 -8.31 -12.68
N LEU A 253 18.56 -9.30 -12.10
CA LEU A 253 18.21 -9.27 -10.67
C LEU A 253 19.35 -9.72 -9.75
N GLU A 254 20.09 -10.78 -10.08
CA GLU A 254 21.19 -11.25 -9.23
C GLU A 254 22.27 -10.18 -8.99
N PRO A 255 22.74 -9.41 -9.98
CA PRO A 255 23.70 -8.33 -9.73
C PRO A 255 23.11 -7.25 -8.80
N VAL A 256 21.83 -6.93 -8.97
CA VAL A 256 21.14 -5.96 -8.10
C VAL A 256 21.09 -6.49 -6.66
N PHE A 257 20.68 -7.74 -6.47
CA PHE A 257 20.57 -8.35 -5.15
C PHE A 257 21.92 -8.52 -4.47
N PHE A 258 22.84 -9.23 -5.11
CA PHE A 258 24.02 -9.77 -4.45
C PHE A 258 25.26 -8.89 -4.58
N THR A 259 25.25 -7.94 -5.51
CA THR A 259 26.35 -6.98 -5.67
C THR A 259 25.92 -5.60 -5.19
N ILE A 260 24.86 -5.03 -5.77
CA ILE A 260 24.52 -3.62 -5.56
C ILE A 260 23.99 -3.37 -4.14
N LEU A 261 23.03 -4.16 -3.67
CA LEU A 261 22.41 -3.96 -2.35
C LEU A 261 23.23 -4.58 -1.21
N ASN A 262 24.22 -5.42 -1.55
CA ASN A 262 25.08 -6.12 -0.59
C ASN A 262 26.51 -5.58 -0.54
N SER A 263 26.83 -4.50 -1.24
CA SER A 263 28.15 -3.86 -1.19
C SER A 263 28.06 -2.41 -0.70
N PRO A 264 29.00 -1.96 0.16
CA PRO A 264 29.12 -0.55 0.54
C PRO A 264 29.31 0.38 -0.68
N PRO A 265 28.88 1.65 -0.60
CA PRO A 265 29.19 2.65 -1.63
C PRO A 265 30.70 2.71 -1.92
N GLY A 266 31.06 2.78 -3.21
CA GLY A 266 32.46 2.78 -3.66
C GLY A 266 33.14 1.41 -3.71
N LYS A 267 32.46 0.34 -3.28
CA LYS A 267 32.91 -1.07 -3.42
C LYS A 267 32.00 -1.90 -4.32
N LYS A 268 31.06 -1.26 -5.01
CA LYS A 268 30.18 -1.91 -5.97
C LYS A 268 30.97 -2.20 -7.23
N CYS A 269 31.33 -3.45 -7.42
CA CYS A 269 32.03 -3.92 -8.62
C CYS A 269 31.05 -4.73 -9.46
N LEU A 270 30.35 -4.06 -10.38
CA LEU A 270 29.66 -4.73 -11.47
C LEU A 270 30.70 -5.20 -12.49
N SER A 271 30.48 -6.34 -13.13
CA SER A 271 31.32 -6.76 -14.25
C SER A 271 31.08 -5.83 -15.45
N ASP A 272 32.13 -5.61 -16.24
CA ASP A 272 32.04 -4.82 -17.48
C ASP A 272 31.04 -5.43 -18.48
N ASP A 273 30.85 -6.76 -18.41
CA ASP A 273 29.91 -7.53 -19.23
C ASP A 273 28.44 -7.46 -18.75
N THR A 274 28.12 -6.63 -17.76
CA THR A 274 26.71 -6.47 -17.33
C THR A 274 25.85 -5.84 -18.43
N PRO A 275 24.58 -6.27 -18.60
CA PRO A 275 23.72 -5.79 -19.67
C PRO A 275 23.12 -4.38 -19.40
N PHE A 276 23.47 -3.75 -18.28
CA PHE A 276 22.93 -2.46 -17.87
C PHE A 276 23.49 -1.32 -18.74
N SER A 277 22.62 -0.40 -19.15
CA SER A 277 23.00 0.88 -19.73
C SER A 277 23.77 1.76 -18.74
N GLU A 278 24.49 2.74 -19.26
CA GLU A 278 25.22 3.71 -18.45
C GLU A 278 24.30 4.52 -17.52
N ALA A 279 23.06 4.79 -17.93
CA ALA A 279 22.06 5.43 -17.09
C ALA A 279 21.71 4.54 -15.89
N THR A 280 21.47 3.25 -16.12
CA THR A 280 21.13 2.28 -15.08
C THR A 280 22.31 2.02 -14.14
N LYS A 281 23.53 1.86 -14.65
CA LYS A 281 24.75 1.75 -13.82
C LYS A 281 24.87 2.92 -12.84
N LYS A 282 24.65 4.16 -13.31
CA LYS A 282 24.68 5.35 -12.45
C LYS A 282 23.61 5.32 -11.34
N ILE A 283 22.42 4.80 -11.63
CA ILE A 283 21.37 4.60 -10.63
C ILE A 283 21.83 3.56 -9.60
N LEU A 284 22.34 2.42 -10.05
CA LEU A 284 22.81 1.32 -9.20
C LEU A 284 23.96 1.75 -8.28
N ASP A 285 24.87 2.59 -8.75
CA ASP A 285 25.96 3.14 -7.94
C ASP A 285 25.47 3.94 -6.74
N SER A 286 24.35 4.64 -6.89
CA SER A 286 23.72 5.43 -5.82
C SER A 286 22.88 4.62 -4.83
N ALA A 287 22.61 3.35 -5.10
CA ALA A 287 21.77 2.49 -4.26
C ALA A 287 22.31 2.32 -2.81
N PRO A 288 21.46 2.06 -1.82
CA PRO A 288 21.89 1.89 -0.45
C PRO A 288 22.52 0.50 -0.23
N TYR A 289 23.44 0.43 0.74
CA TYR A 289 23.94 -0.84 1.26
C TYR A 289 23.05 -1.32 2.41
N LEU A 290 22.57 -2.57 2.34
CA LEU A 290 21.61 -3.13 3.29
C LEU A 290 22.18 -4.22 4.21
N ASN A 291 23.51 -4.30 4.33
CA ASN A 291 24.20 -5.19 5.28
C ASN A 291 23.84 -6.69 5.19
N GLY A 292 23.50 -7.20 4.00
CA GLY A 292 23.51 -8.65 3.75
C GLY A 292 22.49 -9.48 4.52
N GLY A 293 21.29 -8.96 4.79
CA GLY A 293 20.17 -9.78 5.23
C GLY A 293 19.64 -10.69 4.13
N ILE A 294 18.41 -10.42 3.68
CA ILE A 294 17.76 -11.16 2.57
C ILE A 294 18.54 -11.09 1.24
N PHE A 295 19.52 -10.19 1.11
CA PHE A 295 20.35 -9.98 -0.08
C PHE A 295 21.72 -10.66 -0.01
N THR A 296 22.03 -11.43 1.04
CA THR A 296 23.17 -12.34 1.01
C THR A 296 22.81 -13.60 0.23
N ARG A 297 23.78 -14.13 -0.54
CA ARG A 297 23.60 -15.41 -1.24
C ARG A 297 23.40 -16.52 -0.20
N ASN A 298 22.27 -17.21 -0.31
CA ASN A 298 22.01 -18.42 0.44
C ASN A 298 22.69 -19.60 -0.26
N GLU A 299 23.64 -20.25 0.40
CA GLU A 299 24.44 -21.34 -0.18
C GLU A 299 23.61 -22.57 -0.56
N ASP A 300 22.48 -22.81 0.10
CA ASP A 300 21.61 -23.95 -0.19
C ASP A 300 20.64 -23.69 -1.36
N MET A 301 20.42 -22.43 -1.69
CA MET A 301 19.35 -21.99 -2.56
C MET A 301 19.87 -21.25 -3.79
N ASP A 302 20.64 -20.18 -3.60
CA ASP A 302 21.05 -19.23 -4.65
C ASP A 302 22.24 -19.72 -5.49
N THR A 303 23.08 -20.61 -4.98
CA THR A 303 24.30 -21.08 -5.67
C THR A 303 24.07 -22.26 -6.61
N LYS A 304 22.85 -22.80 -6.65
CA LYS A 304 22.50 -24.05 -7.38
C LYS A 304 21.92 -23.80 -8.78
N GLY A 305 22.38 -22.73 -9.43
CA GLY A 305 22.00 -22.38 -10.81
C GLY A 305 20.52 -22.15 -11.06
N ARG A 306 19.78 -21.68 -10.04
CA ARG A 306 18.33 -21.55 -10.08
C ARG A 306 17.83 -20.64 -11.20
N TYR A 307 16.65 -20.97 -11.71
CA TYR A 307 16.04 -20.30 -12.86
C TYR A 307 14.57 -20.05 -12.60
N ILE A 308 14.12 -18.84 -12.93
CA ILE A 308 12.73 -18.41 -12.93
C ILE A 308 12.41 -17.93 -14.34
N PRO A 309 11.42 -18.49 -15.04
CA PRO A 309 11.06 -17.99 -16.36
C PRO A 309 10.51 -16.56 -16.30
N ASP A 310 10.77 -15.80 -17.35
CA ASP A 310 10.52 -14.36 -17.42
C ASP A 310 9.04 -14.03 -17.36
N LYS A 311 8.22 -14.90 -17.97
CA LYS A 311 6.77 -14.78 -17.96
C LYS A 311 6.23 -14.72 -16.54
N GLU A 312 6.69 -15.61 -15.65
CA GLU A 312 6.23 -15.63 -14.27
C GLU A 312 6.75 -14.43 -13.45
N ILE A 313 7.91 -13.86 -13.81
CA ILE A 313 8.41 -12.61 -13.24
C ILE A 313 7.54 -11.43 -13.68
N GLU A 314 7.23 -11.33 -14.97
CA GLU A 314 6.37 -10.29 -15.56
C GLU A 314 4.97 -10.32 -14.93
N ASP A 315 4.34 -11.49 -14.91
CA ASP A 315 3.04 -11.73 -14.27
C ASP A 315 3.03 -11.28 -12.79
N PHE A 316 4.15 -11.48 -12.09
CA PHE A 316 4.29 -11.09 -10.69
C PHE A 316 4.49 -9.58 -10.54
N PHE A 317 5.30 -8.95 -11.39
CA PHE A 317 5.50 -7.50 -11.40
C PHE A 317 4.21 -6.76 -11.74
N GLU A 318 3.48 -7.21 -12.76
CA GLU A 318 2.18 -6.67 -13.14
C GLU A 318 1.17 -6.76 -11.98
N PHE A 319 1.20 -7.86 -11.22
CA PHE A 319 0.35 -8.00 -10.04
C PHE A 319 0.78 -7.07 -8.90
N LEU A 320 2.06 -7.10 -8.54
CA LEU A 320 2.58 -6.49 -7.32
C LEU A 320 2.56 -4.96 -7.41
N PHE A 321 2.98 -4.39 -8.54
CA PHE A 321 3.07 -2.93 -8.72
C PHE A 321 1.74 -2.26 -9.06
N GLN A 322 0.64 -3.00 -9.06
CA GLN A 322 -0.71 -2.43 -9.02
C GLN A 322 -1.08 -1.88 -7.64
N TYR A 323 -0.37 -2.28 -6.59
CA TYR A 323 -0.58 -1.80 -5.23
C TYR A 323 0.38 -0.66 -4.91
N ASN A 324 -0.09 0.30 -4.11
CA ASN A 324 0.76 1.36 -3.59
C ASN A 324 1.60 0.82 -2.43
N PHE A 325 2.91 1.08 -2.46
CA PHE A 325 3.82 0.79 -1.36
C PHE A 325 3.95 2.00 -0.43
N THR A 326 4.03 1.73 0.88
CA THR A 326 4.44 2.66 1.93
C THR A 326 5.51 2.02 2.81
N ILE A 327 6.37 2.85 3.40
CA ILE A 327 7.35 2.41 4.39
C ILE A 327 6.89 2.69 5.83
N GLU A 328 5.73 3.34 5.96
CA GLU A 328 5.16 3.63 7.27
C GLU A 328 4.54 2.34 7.79
N GLU A 329 5.07 1.84 8.91
CA GLU A 329 4.49 0.70 9.59
C GLU A 329 3.22 1.11 10.30
N ASN A 330 2.25 0.19 10.32
CA ASN A 330 1.04 0.40 11.10
C ASN A 330 1.40 0.42 12.59
N SER A 331 0.56 1.08 13.38
CA SER A 331 0.59 1.02 14.83
C SER A 331 -0.78 0.66 15.36
N LEU A 332 -0.91 0.37 16.66
CA LEU A 332 -2.23 0.19 17.27
C LEU A 332 -3.18 1.36 17.00
N TYR A 333 -2.65 2.53 16.69
CA TYR A 333 -3.42 3.73 16.42
C TYR A 333 -3.34 4.19 14.97
N ASP A 334 -2.64 3.47 14.09
CA ASP A 334 -2.28 3.91 12.75
C ASP A 334 -2.42 2.74 11.76
N GLU A 335 -3.30 2.89 10.78
CA GLU A 335 -3.60 1.84 9.81
C GLU A 335 -3.58 2.45 8.40
N GLU A 336 -2.47 2.23 7.68
CA GLU A 336 -2.33 2.52 6.27
C GLU A 336 -2.90 1.36 5.44
N LEU A 337 -3.61 1.71 4.36
CA LEU A 337 -4.21 0.74 3.43
C LEU A 337 -3.32 0.47 2.21
N GLU A 338 -2.10 1.01 2.24
CA GLU A 338 -1.02 0.73 1.30
C GLU A 338 -0.20 -0.48 1.78
N LEU A 339 0.46 -1.18 0.85
CA LEU A 339 1.36 -2.27 1.21
C LEU A 339 2.52 -1.73 2.03
N ASN A 340 2.66 -2.22 3.26
CA ASN A 340 3.72 -1.83 4.20
C ASN A 340 4.47 -3.06 4.73
N PRO A 341 5.58 -2.88 5.48
CA PRO A 341 6.35 -4.01 5.99
C PRO A 341 5.55 -4.98 6.89
N GLU A 342 4.55 -4.50 7.63
CA GLU A 342 3.70 -5.34 8.48
C GLU A 342 2.76 -6.23 7.66
N PHE A 343 2.16 -5.70 6.59
CA PHE A 343 1.35 -6.50 5.65
C PHE A 343 2.14 -7.71 5.12
N LEU A 344 3.43 -7.53 4.89
CA LEU A 344 4.28 -8.62 4.42
C LEU A 344 4.54 -9.68 5.47
N GLY A 345 4.69 -9.27 6.74
CA GLY A 345 4.76 -10.22 7.85
C GLY A 345 3.56 -11.16 7.81
N ILE A 346 2.35 -10.60 7.70
CA ILE A 346 1.09 -11.37 7.63
C ILE A 346 1.07 -12.30 6.40
N ILE A 347 1.44 -11.81 5.22
CA ILE A 347 1.43 -12.61 3.99
C ILE A 347 2.46 -13.73 4.04
N PHE A 348 3.70 -13.43 4.42
CA PHE A 348 4.77 -14.43 4.50
C PHE A 348 4.48 -15.47 5.55
N GLU A 349 3.90 -15.06 6.67
CA GLU A 349 3.45 -16.00 7.67
C GLU A 349 2.36 -16.93 7.15
N GLN A 350 1.36 -16.44 6.42
CA GLN A 350 0.35 -17.31 5.79
C GLN A 350 0.95 -18.30 4.78
N LEU A 351 2.12 -18.02 4.21
CA LEU A 351 2.85 -18.95 3.34
C LEU A 351 3.65 -19.99 4.15
N VAL A 352 4.27 -19.59 5.26
CA VAL A 352 5.11 -20.45 6.12
C VAL A 352 4.28 -21.31 7.07
N ASN A 353 3.13 -20.82 7.52
CA ASN A 353 2.27 -21.48 8.50
C ASN A 353 1.67 -22.81 8.03
N LYS A 354 1.65 -23.06 6.72
CA LYS A 354 1.24 -24.36 6.20
C LYS A 354 2.22 -25.48 6.54
N GLU A 355 3.45 -25.18 6.97
CA GLU A 355 4.50 -26.18 7.21
C GLU A 355 5.08 -26.16 8.64
N ASN A 356 5.15 -25.00 9.34
CA ASN A 356 5.93 -24.89 10.60
C ASN A 356 5.20 -24.34 11.85
N GLY A 357 3.89 -24.03 11.79
CA GLY A 357 3.10 -23.64 12.97
C GLY A 357 3.47 -22.30 13.65
N ALA A 358 4.15 -21.40 12.94
CA ALA A 358 4.52 -20.06 13.42
C ALA A 358 3.36 -19.04 13.30
N VAL A 359 2.51 -18.96 14.32
CA VAL A 359 1.30 -18.10 14.30
C VAL A 359 1.62 -16.63 14.66
N TYR A 360 1.03 -15.70 13.90
CA TYR A 360 1.04 -14.26 14.14
C TYR A 360 0.54 -14.03 15.55
N THR A 361 1.34 -13.38 16.38
CA THR A 361 0.83 -12.88 17.64
C THR A 361 0.23 -11.50 17.36
N PRO A 362 -1.10 -11.30 17.59
CA PRO A 362 -1.73 -10.02 17.34
C PRO A 362 -0.97 -8.87 18.00
N ARG A 363 -0.87 -7.73 17.31
CA ARG A 363 -0.11 -6.57 17.78
C ARG A 363 -0.55 -6.08 19.17
N THR A 364 -1.83 -6.25 19.50
CA THR A 364 -2.40 -5.98 20.83
C THR A 364 -1.77 -6.83 21.91
N GLU A 365 -1.53 -8.11 21.63
CA GLU A 365 -0.86 -9.04 22.56
C GLU A 365 0.62 -8.71 22.69
N VAL A 366 1.31 -8.43 21.57
CA VAL A 366 2.73 -8.04 21.58
C VAL A 366 2.93 -6.73 22.37
N ASP A 367 2.09 -5.72 22.15
CA ASP A 367 2.14 -4.46 22.89
C ASP A 367 1.88 -4.66 24.38
N LEU A 368 0.89 -5.49 24.74
CA LEU A 368 0.61 -5.85 26.13
C LEU A 368 1.82 -6.52 26.78
N MET A 369 2.41 -7.53 26.13
CA MET A 369 3.59 -8.24 26.61
C MET A 369 4.78 -7.30 26.81
N CYS A 370 5.07 -6.43 25.84
CA CYS A 370 6.15 -5.44 25.93
C CYS A 370 5.92 -4.44 27.07
N ARG A 371 4.70 -3.92 27.22
CA ARG A 371 4.37 -2.97 28.30
C ARG A 371 4.49 -3.61 29.68
N LEU A 372 3.99 -4.84 29.85
CA LEU A 372 4.10 -5.57 31.10
C LEU A 372 5.55 -5.90 31.44
N ALA A 373 6.34 -6.33 30.45
CA ALA A 373 7.77 -6.61 30.61
C ALA A 373 8.53 -5.34 31.02
N LEU A 374 8.27 -4.21 30.35
CA LEU A 374 8.90 -2.92 30.66
C LEU A 374 8.48 -2.42 32.04
N ALA A 375 7.19 -2.50 32.39
CA ALA A 375 6.70 -2.10 33.71
C ALA A 375 7.37 -2.93 34.82
N LYS A 376 7.45 -4.25 34.64
CA LYS A 376 8.14 -5.15 35.59
C LYS A 376 9.63 -4.87 35.69
N TRP A 377 10.28 -4.56 34.58
CA TRP A 377 11.70 -4.18 34.59
C TRP A 377 11.91 -2.87 35.33
N LEU A 378 11.06 -1.86 35.08
CA LEU A 378 11.09 -0.58 35.79
C LEU A 378 10.83 -0.79 37.28
N GLU A 379 9.81 -1.53 37.70
CA GLU A 379 9.55 -1.86 39.12
C GLU A 379 10.76 -2.48 39.83
N LYS A 380 11.57 -3.27 39.12
CA LYS A 380 12.74 -3.95 39.68
C LYS A 380 14.00 -3.06 39.72
N ASN A 381 14.06 -2.03 38.87
CA ASN A 381 15.24 -1.16 38.71
C ASN A 381 14.94 0.32 39.06
N SER A 382 13.78 0.59 39.65
CA SER A 382 13.43 1.85 40.34
C SER A 382 13.74 1.71 41.81
#